data_AF-A0A832H0M4-F1
#
_entry.id   AF-A0A832H0M4-F1
#
_cell.length_a   1.000
_cell.length_b   1.000
_cell.length_c   1.000
_cell.angle_alpha   90.00
_cell.angle_beta   90.00
_cell.angle_gamma   90.00
#
_symmetry.space_group_name_H-M   'P 1'
#
loop_
_entity.id
_entity.type
_entity.pdbx_description
1 polymer ?
#
loop_
_entity_poly.entity_id
_entity_poly.type
_entity_poly.pdbx_seq_one_letter_code
_entity_poly.pdbx_strand_id
1 'polypeptide(L)'
;MEIITPILSFLASLAPWLLFLVLLAGAAGLAFVWVRVLVLKNFFKQVGDLLKEIFALVLPNKWDSGKTLILLGAFSWFLSLWVGSTAQNIIAFTGWIFLIAGIHWVMHEEKALKEILTINGFFIGPWITGGLICYFLFGTREGIPAIAYILWPPISTVIAGTPKLIGTDSVYKTPKWVKPKPDDRQYLINLALINLLLSCWLQLGFTTRQWLADYPTMRFDDFGNSAFVINLQPNDGASSRGV
;
A
#
# COMPACT_ATOMS: atom_id res chain seq x y z
N MET A 1 28.17 13.01 81.70
CA MET A 1 28.76 13.61 80.47
C MET A 1 29.50 12.54 79.65
N GLU A 2 29.04 11.27 79.65
CA GLU A 2 29.77 10.12 79.07
C GLU A 2 29.03 9.43 77.91
N ILE A 3 27.82 9.86 77.58
CA ILE A 3 26.99 9.23 76.54
C ILE A 3 27.21 9.90 75.16
N ILE A 4 27.78 11.10 75.12
CA ILE A 4 27.89 11.92 73.90
C ILE A 4 29.14 11.56 73.07
N THR A 5 30.24 11.17 73.72
CA THR A 5 31.50 10.80 73.06
C THR A 5 31.42 9.56 72.16
N PRO A 6 30.73 8.44 72.52
CA PRO A 6 30.61 7.30 71.62
C PRO A 6 29.67 7.55 70.43
N ILE A 7 28.69 8.44 70.58
CA ILE A 7 27.76 8.80 69.49
C ILE A 7 28.49 9.68 68.46
N LEU A 8 29.34 10.60 68.92
CA LEU A 8 30.12 11.48 68.04
C LEU A 8 31.17 10.72 67.24
N SER A 9 31.85 9.72 67.85
CA SER A 9 32.81 8.87 67.14
C SER A 9 32.13 7.92 66.14
N PHE A 10 30.93 7.43 66.46
CA PHE A 10 30.12 6.64 65.54
C PHE A 10 29.67 7.46 64.32
N LEU A 11 29.19 8.69 64.52
CA LEU A 11 28.85 9.61 63.42
C LEU A 11 30.07 10.01 62.57
N ALA A 12 31.23 10.22 63.20
CA ALA A 12 32.48 10.48 62.49
C ALA A 12 32.93 9.27 61.65
N SER A 13 32.66 8.04 62.11
CA SER A 13 32.96 6.82 61.35
C SER A 13 32.01 6.58 60.17
N LEU A 14 30.80 7.17 60.21
CA LEU A 14 29.79 7.08 59.13
C LEU A 14 29.96 8.14 58.03
N ALA A 15 30.61 9.27 58.32
CA ALA A 15 30.83 10.35 57.36
C ALA A 15 31.60 9.93 56.08
N PRO A 16 32.66 9.09 56.13
CA PRO A 16 33.35 8.59 54.95
C PRO A 16 32.47 7.68 54.08
N TRP A 17 31.62 6.88 54.71
CA TRP A 17 30.69 5.97 54.03
C TRP A 17 29.55 6.72 53.34
N LEU A 18 29.03 7.78 53.97
CA LEU A 18 28.04 8.65 53.35
C LEU A 18 28.61 9.43 52.16
N LEU A 19 29.83 9.96 52.28
CA LEU A 19 30.52 10.58 51.14
C LEU A 19 30.77 9.59 50.01
N PHE A 20 31.20 8.36 50.34
CA PHE A 20 31.39 7.30 49.35
C PHE A 20 30.08 6.94 48.64
N LEU A 21 28.97 6.80 49.36
CA LEU A 21 27.65 6.53 48.77
C LEU A 21 27.15 7.66 47.87
N VAL A 22 27.37 8.92 48.25
CA VAL A 22 27.01 10.08 47.41
C VAL A 22 27.87 10.14 46.14
N LEU A 23 29.17 9.83 46.24
CA LEU A 23 30.07 9.75 45.10
C LEU A 23 29.69 8.62 44.14
N LEU A 24 29.30 7.46 44.67
CA LEU A 24 28.86 6.30 43.90
C LEU A 24 27.52 6.56 43.22
N ALA A 25 26.58 7.23 43.90
CA ALA A 25 25.32 7.68 43.31
C ALA A 25 25.54 8.74 42.20
N GLY A 26 26.47 9.67 42.39
CA GLY A 26 26.85 10.66 41.37
C GLY A 26 27.51 10.01 40.14
N ALA A 27 28.41 9.04 40.35
CA ALA A 27 29.05 8.28 39.29
C ALA A 27 28.05 7.40 38.51
N ALA A 28 27.09 6.77 39.21
CA ALA A 28 26.02 6.00 38.59
C ALA A 28 25.08 6.89 37.76
N GLY A 29 24.76 8.10 38.24
CA GLY A 29 23.98 9.08 37.49
C GLY A 29 24.67 9.54 36.20
N LEU A 30 25.97 9.82 36.25
CA LEU A 30 26.77 10.17 35.08
C LEU A 30 26.89 9.00 34.08
N ALA A 31 27.05 7.77 34.57
CA ALA A 31 27.05 6.57 33.74
C ALA A 31 25.70 6.36 33.04
N PHE A 32 24.57 6.60 33.73
CA PHE A 32 23.24 6.50 33.14
C PHE A 32 23.00 7.53 32.03
N VAL A 33 23.47 8.77 32.22
CA VAL A 33 23.42 9.82 31.18
C VAL A 33 24.31 9.44 29.99
N TRP A 34 25.51 8.93 30.24
CA TRP A 34 26.42 8.47 29.18
C TRP A 34 25.85 7.31 28.38
N VAL A 35 25.25 6.31 29.03
CA VAL A 35 24.58 5.19 28.38
C VAL A 35 23.42 5.69 27.52
N ARG A 36 22.59 6.62 28.02
CA ARG A 36 21.51 7.23 27.22
C ARG A 36 22.04 7.97 26.00
N VAL A 37 23.11 8.76 26.14
CA VAL A 37 23.73 9.48 25.00
C VAL A 37 24.33 8.50 23.99
N LEU A 38 24.91 7.39 24.45
CA LEU A 38 25.50 6.37 23.58
C LEU A 38 24.42 5.60 22.82
N VAL A 39 23.32 5.23 23.48
CA VAL A 39 22.14 4.64 22.85
C VAL A 39 21.54 5.60 21.81
N LEU A 40 21.45 6.90 22.13
CA LEU A 40 20.98 7.90 21.18
C LEU A 40 21.89 7.98 19.95
N LYS A 41 23.22 8.04 20.15
CA LYS A 41 24.18 8.09 19.04
C LYS A 41 24.12 6.84 18.16
N ASN A 42 24.01 5.67 18.75
CA ASN A 42 23.89 4.42 18.00
C ASN A 42 22.56 4.36 17.23
N PHE A 43 21.46 4.80 17.83
CA PHE A 43 20.17 4.91 17.16
C PHE A 43 20.22 5.90 15.99
N PHE A 44 20.79 7.10 16.17
CA PHE A 44 20.94 8.08 15.09
C PHE A 44 21.84 7.58 13.97
N LYS A 45 22.91 6.84 14.31
CA LYS A 45 23.78 6.22 13.29
C LYS A 45 23.04 5.14 12.51
N GLN A 46 22.31 4.26 13.19
CA GLN A 46 21.54 3.18 12.56
C GLN A 46 20.40 3.73 11.70
N VAL A 47 19.69 4.76 12.18
CA VAL A 47 18.69 5.49 11.39
C VAL A 47 19.34 6.18 10.19
N GLY A 48 20.52 6.78 10.36
CA GLY A 48 21.27 7.41 9.28
C GLY A 48 21.75 6.42 8.21
N ASP A 49 22.20 5.23 8.61
CA ASP A 49 22.65 4.18 7.70
C ASP A 49 21.46 3.53 6.97
N LEU A 50 20.33 3.27 7.66
CA LEU A 50 19.08 2.85 7.02
C LEU A 50 18.53 3.91 6.07
N LEU A 51 18.58 5.19 6.46
CA LEU A 51 18.22 6.29 5.57
C LEU A 51 19.14 6.32 4.37
N LYS A 52 20.46 6.14 4.51
CA LYS A 52 21.38 6.10 3.37
C LYS A 52 21.12 4.91 2.45
N GLU A 53 20.77 3.75 2.97
CA GLU A 53 20.42 2.58 2.15
C GLU A 53 19.09 2.80 1.41
N ILE A 54 18.07 3.31 2.10
CA ILE A 54 16.78 3.69 1.49
C ILE A 54 17.01 4.79 0.45
N PHE A 55 17.82 5.79 0.80
CA PHE A 55 18.14 6.91 -0.10
C PHE A 55 18.97 6.40 -1.27
N ALA A 56 19.91 5.48 -1.12
CA ALA A 56 20.66 4.88 -2.23
C ALA A 56 19.79 3.99 -3.14
N LEU A 57 18.75 3.35 -2.58
CA LEU A 57 17.77 2.57 -3.35
C LEU A 57 16.81 3.47 -4.15
N VAL A 58 16.46 4.62 -3.56
CA VAL A 58 15.52 5.61 -4.10
C VAL A 58 16.23 6.64 -5.00
N LEU A 59 17.50 6.95 -4.77
CA LEU A 59 18.24 7.95 -5.54
C LEU A 59 18.51 7.40 -6.94
N PRO A 60 18.05 8.11 -7.98
CA PRO A 60 18.26 7.68 -9.34
C PRO A 60 19.75 7.71 -9.68
N ASN A 61 20.26 6.64 -10.28
CA ASN A 61 21.57 6.66 -10.95
C ASN A 61 21.54 7.49 -12.25
N LYS A 62 20.34 7.87 -12.72
CA LYS A 62 20.08 8.68 -13.92
C LYS A 62 18.90 9.64 -13.72
N TRP A 63 19.08 10.90 -14.11
CA TRP A 63 18.06 11.97 -14.06
C TRP A 63 16.81 11.69 -14.91
N ASP A 64 16.95 10.83 -15.92
CA ASP A 64 15.87 10.36 -16.82
C ASP A 64 15.27 9.01 -16.40
N SER A 65 15.23 8.72 -15.09
CA SER A 65 14.64 7.48 -14.57
C SER A 65 13.31 7.76 -13.89
N GLY A 66 12.34 6.84 -14.01
CA GLY A 66 11.02 6.98 -13.39
C GLY A 66 11.05 7.22 -11.87
N LYS A 67 12.18 6.91 -11.21
CA LYS A 67 12.45 7.23 -9.79
C LYS A 67 12.41 8.73 -9.49
N THR A 68 12.83 9.59 -10.41
CA THR A 68 12.77 11.06 -10.22
C THR A 68 11.33 11.55 -10.14
N LEU A 69 10.44 10.99 -10.96
CA LEU A 69 9.01 11.31 -10.94
C LEU A 69 8.34 10.85 -9.65
N ILE A 70 8.70 9.66 -9.15
CA ILE A 70 8.22 9.18 -7.84
C ILE A 70 8.67 10.12 -6.73
N LEU A 71 9.94 10.53 -6.74
CA LEU A 71 10.48 11.45 -5.75
C LEU A 71 9.81 12.84 -5.83
N LEU A 72 9.60 13.35 -7.05
CA LEU A 72 8.92 14.62 -7.27
C LEU A 72 7.47 14.57 -6.79
N GLY A 73 6.79 13.44 -7.03
CA GLY A 73 5.44 13.20 -6.53
C GLY A 73 5.37 13.18 -5.00
N ALA A 74 6.28 12.46 -4.36
CA ALA A 74 6.40 12.40 -2.91
C ALA A 74 6.74 13.77 -2.29
N PHE A 75 7.66 14.51 -2.92
CA PHE A 75 8.04 15.85 -2.49
C PHE A 75 6.88 16.84 -2.63
N SER A 76 6.14 16.78 -3.75
CA SER A 76 4.96 17.60 -3.97
C SER A 76 3.87 17.30 -2.94
N TRP A 77 3.60 16.01 -2.67
CA TRP A 77 2.68 15.61 -1.61
C TRP A 77 3.15 16.10 -0.22
N PHE A 78 4.44 16.04 0.07
CA PHE A 78 5.00 16.55 1.33
C PHE A 78 4.82 18.06 1.48
N LEU A 79 5.06 18.84 0.42
CA LEU A 79 4.83 20.28 0.40
C LEU A 79 3.36 20.63 0.58
N SER A 80 2.44 19.81 0.07
CA SER A 80 1.00 20.01 0.25
C SER A 80 0.61 20.09 1.73
N LEU A 81 1.28 19.35 2.63
CA LEU A 81 1.00 19.39 4.08
C LEU A 81 1.29 20.75 4.72
N TRP A 82 2.14 21.58 4.11
CA TRP A 82 2.59 22.87 4.63
C TRP A 82 1.86 24.07 4.00
N VAL A 83 1.04 23.83 2.98
CA VAL A 83 0.40 24.88 2.17
C VAL A 83 -1.07 25.03 2.53
N GLY A 84 -1.61 26.25 2.41
CA GLY A 84 -3.02 26.57 2.67
C GLY A 84 -4.02 25.86 1.74
N SER A 85 -5.29 25.83 2.14
CA SER A 85 -6.33 24.89 1.66
C SER A 85 -6.52 24.78 0.14
N THR A 86 -6.44 25.88 -0.63
CA THR A 86 -6.66 25.82 -2.09
C THR A 86 -5.44 25.30 -2.84
N ALA A 87 -4.25 25.81 -2.51
CA ALA A 87 -3.01 25.37 -3.13
C ALA A 87 -2.61 23.95 -2.68
N GLN A 88 -3.01 23.54 -1.47
CA GLN A 88 -2.86 22.18 -0.98
C GLN A 88 -3.40 21.13 -1.96
N ASN A 89 -4.63 21.31 -2.45
CA ASN A 89 -5.28 20.35 -3.35
C ASN A 89 -4.60 20.26 -4.71
N ILE A 90 -4.19 21.39 -5.29
CA ILE A 90 -3.52 21.43 -6.60
C ILE A 90 -2.14 20.76 -6.52
N ILE A 91 -1.39 21.05 -5.45
CA ILE A 91 -0.08 20.45 -5.23
C ILE A 91 -0.23 18.95 -4.96
N ALA A 92 -1.18 18.55 -4.12
CA ALA A 92 -1.44 17.12 -3.87
C ALA A 92 -1.82 16.38 -5.15
N PHE A 93 -2.72 16.93 -5.95
CA PHE A 93 -3.16 16.37 -7.23
C PHE A 93 -1.98 16.22 -8.20
N THR A 94 -1.14 17.24 -8.31
CA THR A 94 0.08 17.22 -9.13
C THR A 94 1.07 16.16 -8.64
N GLY A 95 1.24 16.03 -7.31
CA GLY A 95 2.07 15.00 -6.71
C GLY A 95 1.61 13.59 -7.03
N TRP A 96 0.30 13.34 -6.99
CA TRP A 96 -0.29 12.06 -7.40
C TRP A 96 -0.06 11.73 -8.87
N ILE A 97 -0.19 12.71 -9.78
CA ILE A 97 0.09 12.50 -11.21
C ILE A 97 1.54 12.08 -11.42
N PHE A 98 2.49 12.79 -10.81
CA PHE A 98 3.91 12.44 -10.92
C PHE A 98 4.23 11.07 -10.31
N LEU A 99 3.58 10.73 -9.19
CA LEU A 99 3.74 9.44 -8.54
C LEU A 99 3.21 8.30 -9.43
N ILE A 100 2.02 8.44 -10.01
CA ILE A 100 1.43 7.44 -10.92
C ILE A 100 2.30 7.27 -12.17
N ALA A 101 2.70 8.38 -12.80
CA ALA A 101 3.55 8.37 -13.98
C ALA A 101 4.92 7.73 -13.67
N GLY A 102 5.51 8.07 -12.53
CA GLY A 102 6.79 7.51 -12.08
C GLY A 102 6.73 6.01 -11.83
N ILE A 103 5.70 5.52 -11.11
CA ILE A 103 5.51 4.09 -10.87
C ILE A 103 5.31 3.34 -12.19
N HIS A 104 4.47 3.86 -13.09
CA HIS A 104 4.26 3.26 -14.40
C HIS A 104 5.57 3.18 -15.19
N TRP A 105 6.36 4.25 -15.19
CA TRP A 105 7.64 4.30 -15.90
C TRP A 105 8.67 3.32 -15.32
N VAL A 106 8.83 3.28 -13.99
CA VAL A 106 9.76 2.36 -13.31
C VAL A 106 9.43 0.89 -13.62
N MET A 107 8.15 0.54 -13.67
CA MET A 107 7.71 -0.81 -14.02
C MET A 107 8.10 -1.24 -15.44
N HIS A 108 8.29 -0.30 -16.36
CA HIS A 108 8.71 -0.57 -17.73
C HIS A 108 10.23 -0.49 -17.93
N GLU A 109 10.92 0.36 -17.18
CA GLU A 109 12.36 0.60 -17.29
C GLU A 109 13.19 -0.48 -16.57
N GLU A 110 12.80 -0.85 -15.34
CA GLU A 110 13.56 -1.81 -14.54
C GLU A 110 13.27 -3.25 -14.96
N LYS A 111 14.25 -3.87 -15.65
CA LYS A 111 14.16 -5.27 -16.11
C LYS A 111 13.90 -6.26 -14.98
N ALA A 112 14.52 -6.06 -13.81
CA ALA A 112 14.34 -6.93 -12.65
C ALA A 112 12.89 -6.89 -12.13
N LEU A 113 12.32 -5.69 -11.99
CA LEU A 113 10.90 -5.51 -11.64
C LEU A 113 9.99 -6.13 -12.70
N LYS A 114 10.28 -5.89 -13.98
CA LYS A 114 9.50 -6.44 -15.08
C LYS A 114 9.50 -7.97 -15.08
N GLU A 115 10.62 -8.61 -14.78
CA GLU A 115 10.75 -10.07 -14.69
C GLU A 115 9.96 -10.62 -13.50
N ILE A 116 10.09 -10.00 -12.32
CA ILE A 116 9.34 -10.39 -11.11
C ILE A 116 7.82 -10.21 -11.32
N LEU A 117 7.42 -9.13 -12.01
CA LEU A 117 6.02 -8.81 -12.30
C LEU A 117 5.44 -9.56 -13.49
N THR A 118 6.23 -10.38 -14.19
CA THR A 118 5.75 -11.21 -15.31
C THR A 118 5.53 -12.63 -14.82
N ILE A 119 4.29 -12.95 -14.44
CA ILE A 119 3.93 -14.30 -14.02
C ILE A 119 3.35 -15.04 -15.22
N ASN A 120 3.99 -16.14 -15.61
CA ASN A 120 3.50 -17.05 -16.66
C ASN A 120 3.17 -16.35 -18.00
N GLY A 121 4.01 -15.37 -18.39
CA GLY A 121 3.81 -14.57 -19.62
C GLY A 121 2.83 -13.40 -19.50
N PHE A 122 2.19 -13.20 -18.34
CA PHE A 122 1.34 -12.04 -18.07
C PHE A 122 2.08 -10.98 -17.24
N PHE A 123 2.19 -9.77 -17.79
CA PHE A 123 2.77 -8.63 -17.09
C PHE A 123 1.72 -7.98 -16.18
N ILE A 124 1.95 -8.04 -14.87
CA ILE A 124 1.03 -7.55 -13.81
C ILE A 124 1.24 -6.06 -13.51
N GLY A 125 2.33 -5.43 -13.98
CA GLY A 125 2.58 -3.99 -13.78
C GLY A 125 1.36 -3.08 -14.05
N PRO A 126 0.60 -3.26 -15.15
CA PRO A 126 -0.58 -2.45 -15.47
C PRO A 126 -1.74 -2.61 -14.48
N TRP A 127 -1.77 -3.72 -13.72
CA TRP A 127 -2.73 -3.92 -12.65
C TRP A 127 -2.42 -3.02 -11.46
N ILE A 128 -1.14 -2.91 -11.08
CA ILE A 128 -0.73 -2.05 -9.97
C ILE A 128 -0.99 -0.58 -10.34
N THR A 129 -0.60 -0.15 -11.54
CA THR A 129 -0.82 1.23 -11.98
C THR A 129 -2.29 1.56 -12.17
N GLY A 130 -3.08 0.64 -12.73
CA GLY A 130 -4.54 0.82 -12.85
C GLY A 130 -5.24 0.89 -11.50
N GLY A 131 -4.79 0.10 -10.51
CA GLY A 131 -5.31 0.14 -9.15
C GLY A 131 -5.01 1.47 -8.47
N LEU A 132 -3.81 1.98 -8.68
CA LEU A 132 -3.40 3.29 -8.18
C LEU A 132 -4.20 4.45 -8.82
N ILE A 133 -4.48 4.35 -10.13
CA ILE A 133 -5.34 5.32 -10.83
C ILE A 133 -6.77 5.25 -10.29
N CYS A 134 -7.30 4.04 -10.05
CA CYS A 134 -8.63 3.90 -9.45
C CYS A 134 -8.69 4.47 -8.03
N TYR A 135 -7.65 4.24 -7.23
CA TYR A 135 -7.53 4.85 -5.91
C TYR A 135 -7.48 6.38 -5.99
N PHE A 136 -6.74 6.94 -6.93
CA PHE A 136 -6.63 8.37 -7.11
C PHE A 136 -7.94 9.03 -7.59
N LEU A 137 -8.65 8.40 -8.53
CA LEU A 137 -9.88 8.96 -9.09
C LEU A 137 -11.10 8.82 -8.17
N PHE A 138 -11.19 7.71 -7.43
CA PHE A 138 -12.39 7.36 -6.65
C PHE A 138 -12.14 7.29 -5.15
N GLY A 139 -10.91 7.50 -4.68
CA GLY A 139 -10.59 7.47 -3.26
C GLY A 139 -11.30 8.58 -2.50
N THR A 140 -12.12 8.20 -1.52
CA THR A 140 -12.78 9.13 -0.61
C THR A 140 -12.33 8.88 0.83
N ARG A 141 -12.65 9.82 1.73
CA ARG A 141 -12.33 9.68 3.16
C ARG A 141 -13.07 8.51 3.83
N GLU A 142 -14.21 8.12 3.27
CA GLU A 142 -15.08 7.03 3.76
C GLU A 142 -14.66 5.65 3.22
N GLY A 143 -13.72 5.63 2.27
CA GLY A 143 -13.19 4.43 1.66
C GLY A 143 -13.21 4.47 0.14
N ILE A 144 -12.96 3.31 -0.46
CA ILE A 144 -12.95 3.13 -1.91
C ILE A 144 -14.33 2.61 -2.33
N PRO A 145 -15.09 3.32 -3.18
CA PRO A 145 -16.42 2.89 -3.60
C PRO A 145 -16.32 1.63 -4.49
N ALA A 146 -17.39 0.82 -4.50
CA ALA A 146 -17.45 -0.42 -5.27
C ALA A 146 -17.12 -0.23 -6.76
N ILE A 147 -17.50 0.91 -7.33
CA ILE A 147 -17.21 1.27 -8.73
C ILE A 147 -15.72 1.28 -9.04
N ALA A 148 -14.86 1.66 -8.10
CA ALA A 148 -13.42 1.70 -8.30
C ALA A 148 -12.83 0.29 -8.45
N TYR A 149 -13.33 -0.67 -7.68
CA TYR A 149 -12.92 -2.08 -7.78
C TYR A 149 -13.43 -2.70 -9.08
N ILE A 150 -14.64 -2.34 -9.52
CA ILE A 150 -15.22 -2.83 -10.78
C ILE A 150 -14.46 -2.29 -11.99
N LEU A 151 -14.07 -1.00 -11.97
CA LEU A 151 -13.35 -0.35 -13.07
C LEU A 151 -11.84 -0.63 -13.09
N TRP A 152 -11.29 -1.20 -12.02
CA TRP A 152 -9.87 -1.50 -11.92
C TRP A 152 -9.37 -2.45 -13.02
N PRO A 153 -9.94 -3.65 -13.22
CA PRO A 153 -9.51 -4.56 -14.29
C PRO A 153 -9.56 -3.95 -15.72
N PRO A 154 -10.65 -3.28 -16.17
CA PRO A 154 -10.67 -2.71 -17.51
C PRO A 154 -9.68 -1.56 -17.69
N ILE A 155 -9.48 -0.70 -16.69
CA ILE A 155 -8.46 0.37 -16.74
C ILE A 155 -7.05 -0.24 -16.88
N SER A 156 -6.75 -1.30 -16.14
CA SER A 156 -5.49 -2.01 -16.23
C SER A 156 -5.25 -2.63 -17.62
N THR A 157 -6.30 -3.11 -18.29
CA THR A 157 -6.22 -3.59 -19.68
C THR A 157 -5.84 -2.48 -20.64
N VAL A 158 -6.46 -1.30 -20.50
CA VAL A 158 -6.16 -0.13 -21.35
C VAL A 158 -4.68 0.24 -21.21
N ILE A 159 -4.18 0.31 -19.98
CA ILE A 159 -2.76 0.63 -19.70
C ILE A 159 -1.83 -0.42 -20.31
N ALA A 160 -2.14 -1.71 -20.16
CA ALA A 160 -1.37 -2.80 -20.76
C ALA A 160 -1.38 -2.77 -22.30
N GLY A 161 -2.48 -2.30 -22.89
CA GLY A 161 -2.66 -2.19 -24.33
C GLY A 161 -1.95 -1.01 -24.97
N THR A 162 -1.78 0.11 -24.24
CA THR A 162 -1.15 1.34 -24.72
C THR A 162 0.17 1.13 -25.48
N PRO A 163 1.20 0.45 -24.92
CA PRO A 163 2.47 0.27 -25.61
C PRO A 163 2.39 -0.62 -26.86
N LYS A 164 1.33 -1.44 -27.01
CA LYS A 164 1.12 -2.29 -28.18
C LYS A 164 0.35 -1.59 -29.30
N LEU A 165 -0.36 -0.50 -28.97
CA LEU A 165 -1.19 0.27 -29.89
C LEU A 165 -0.48 1.54 -30.40
N ILE A 166 0.49 2.04 -29.65
CA ILE A 166 1.28 3.23 -29.99
C ILE A 166 2.67 2.78 -30.46
N GLY A 167 2.94 2.97 -31.75
CA GLY A 167 4.27 2.80 -32.33
C GLY A 167 4.97 4.15 -32.49
N THR A 168 6.31 4.12 -32.54
CA THR A 168 7.12 5.31 -32.80
C THR A 168 7.48 5.36 -34.28
N ASP A 169 7.20 6.48 -34.95
CA ASP A 169 7.65 6.71 -36.32
C ASP A 169 9.18 6.89 -36.35
N SER A 170 9.89 6.20 -37.25
CA SER A 170 11.36 6.22 -37.30
C SER A 170 11.92 7.58 -37.73
N VAL A 171 11.12 8.39 -38.42
CA VAL A 171 11.55 9.67 -39.00
C VAL A 171 11.34 10.83 -38.02
N TYR A 172 10.17 10.91 -37.39
CA TYR A 172 9.79 12.06 -36.56
C TYR A 172 9.77 11.77 -35.06
N LYS A 173 10.01 10.51 -34.64
CA LYS A 173 9.87 10.05 -33.25
C LYS A 173 8.53 10.44 -32.62
N THR A 174 7.49 10.63 -33.42
CA THR A 174 6.14 10.95 -32.96
C THR A 174 5.35 9.67 -32.72
N PRO A 175 4.45 9.66 -31.71
CA PRO A 175 3.57 8.52 -31.47
C PRO A 175 2.55 8.42 -32.61
N LYS A 176 2.54 7.27 -33.28
CA LYS A 176 1.58 6.96 -34.33
C LYS A 176 0.76 5.76 -33.92
N TRP A 177 -0.55 5.81 -34.20
CA TRP A 177 -1.42 4.66 -34.03
C TRP A 177 -1.03 3.57 -35.02
N VAL A 178 -0.55 2.43 -34.51
CA VAL A 178 -0.12 1.29 -35.32
C VAL A 178 -1.09 0.14 -35.06
N LYS A 179 -1.49 -0.55 -36.13
CA LYS A 179 -2.27 -1.79 -35.99
C LYS A 179 -1.36 -2.86 -35.36
N PRO A 180 -1.75 -3.45 -34.21
CA PRO A 180 -0.93 -4.49 -33.58
C PRO A 180 -0.72 -5.70 -34.50
N LYS A 181 0.34 -6.45 -34.27
CA LYS A 181 0.60 -7.73 -34.95
C LYS A 181 -0.53 -8.73 -34.65
N PRO A 182 -0.80 -9.71 -35.53
CA PRO A 182 -1.89 -10.67 -35.34
C PRO A 182 -1.86 -11.37 -33.96
N ASP A 183 -0.68 -11.83 -33.52
CA ASP A 183 -0.50 -12.52 -32.24
C ASP A 183 -0.77 -11.59 -31.04
N ASP A 184 -0.34 -10.33 -31.14
CA ASP A 184 -0.60 -9.31 -30.11
C ASP A 184 -2.08 -8.96 -30.01
N ARG A 185 -2.86 -9.04 -31.10
CA ARG A 185 -4.30 -8.79 -31.07
C ARG A 185 -5.03 -9.84 -30.25
N GLN A 186 -4.71 -11.11 -30.47
CA GLN A 186 -5.34 -12.20 -29.72
C GLN A 186 -5.00 -12.11 -28.23
N TYR A 187 -3.73 -11.78 -27.91
CA TYR A 187 -3.33 -11.50 -26.53
C TYR A 187 -4.14 -10.36 -25.90
N LEU A 188 -4.29 -9.22 -26.60
CA LEU A 188 -5.04 -8.07 -26.09
C LEU A 188 -6.53 -8.36 -25.91
N ILE A 189 -7.14 -9.10 -26.84
CA ILE A 189 -8.55 -9.52 -26.75
C ILE A 189 -8.74 -10.46 -25.55
N ASN A 190 -7.86 -11.46 -25.39
CA ASN A 190 -7.93 -12.37 -24.25
C ASN A 190 -7.74 -11.63 -22.92
N LEU A 191 -6.77 -10.71 -22.86
CA LEU A 191 -6.56 -9.88 -21.68
C LEU A 191 -7.80 -9.03 -21.36
N ALA A 192 -8.41 -8.40 -22.37
CA ALA A 192 -9.63 -7.61 -22.20
C ALA A 192 -10.81 -8.46 -21.73
N LEU A 193 -11.01 -9.64 -22.31
CA LEU A 193 -12.08 -10.55 -21.92
C LEU A 193 -11.92 -11.05 -20.48
N ILE A 194 -10.69 -11.41 -20.08
CA ILE A 194 -10.41 -11.85 -18.70
C ILE A 194 -10.69 -10.71 -17.71
N ASN A 195 -10.22 -9.50 -18.01
CA ASN A 195 -10.45 -8.36 -17.13
C ASN A 195 -11.93 -7.95 -17.07
N LEU A 196 -12.66 -8.04 -18.19
CA LEU A 196 -14.10 -7.78 -18.22
C LEU A 196 -14.90 -8.85 -17.47
N LEU A 197 -14.50 -10.11 -17.58
CA LEU A 197 -15.06 -11.19 -16.79
C LEU A 197 -14.83 -10.97 -15.29
N LEU A 198 -13.63 -10.55 -14.89
CA LEU A 198 -13.31 -10.20 -13.51
C LEU A 198 -14.14 -9.00 -13.02
N SER A 199 -14.28 -7.97 -13.85
CA SER A 199 -15.12 -6.80 -13.56
C SER A 199 -16.58 -7.23 -13.32
N CYS A 200 -17.12 -8.11 -14.16
CA CYS A 200 -18.46 -8.68 -14.00
C CYS A 200 -18.59 -9.50 -12.70
N TRP A 201 -17.59 -10.33 -12.37
CA TRP A 201 -17.56 -11.09 -11.12
C TRP A 201 -17.53 -10.19 -9.88
N LEU A 202 -16.74 -9.12 -9.92
CA LEU A 202 -16.69 -8.14 -8.83
C LEU A 202 -18.03 -7.43 -8.68
N GLN A 203 -18.63 -6.97 -9.79
CA GLN A 203 -19.94 -6.34 -9.79
C GLN A 203 -21.02 -7.27 -9.23
N LEU A 204 -21.03 -8.54 -9.65
CA LEU A 204 -21.93 -9.55 -9.11
C LEU A 204 -21.73 -9.70 -7.61
N GLY A 205 -20.48 -9.81 -7.14
CA GLY A 205 -20.16 -9.93 -5.72
C GLY A 205 -20.67 -8.75 -4.88
N PHE A 206 -20.49 -7.51 -5.35
CA PHE A 206 -21.01 -6.33 -4.67
C PHE A 206 -22.54 -6.29 -4.68
N THR A 207 -23.16 -6.61 -5.82
CA THR A 207 -24.62 -6.64 -5.98
C THR A 207 -25.25 -7.68 -5.05
N THR A 208 -24.69 -8.89 -5.00
CA THR A 208 -25.17 -9.96 -4.09
C THR A 208 -25.04 -9.55 -2.63
N ARG A 209 -23.93 -8.92 -2.22
CA ARG A 209 -23.77 -8.42 -0.85
C ARG A 209 -24.80 -7.34 -0.51
N GLN A 210 -25.10 -6.46 -1.47
CA GLN A 210 -26.13 -5.44 -1.31
C GLN A 210 -27.52 -6.06 -1.17
N TRP A 211 -27.89 -7.02 -2.03
CA TRP A 211 -29.15 -7.76 -1.90
C TRP A 211 -29.28 -8.47 -0.55
N LEU A 212 -28.20 -9.08 -0.06
CA LEU A 212 -28.17 -9.72 1.25
C LEU A 212 -28.25 -8.73 2.42
N ALA A 213 -27.84 -7.47 2.22
CA ALA A 213 -27.98 -6.42 3.22
C ALA A 213 -29.41 -5.87 3.24
N ASP A 214 -30.00 -5.65 2.06
CA ASP A 214 -31.33 -5.09 1.89
C ASP A 214 -32.43 -6.10 2.25
N TYR A 215 -32.20 -7.39 2.00
CA TYR A 215 -33.15 -8.47 2.26
C TYR A 215 -32.52 -9.59 3.11
N PRO A 216 -32.39 -9.39 4.44
CA PRO A 216 -31.76 -10.37 5.33
C PRO A 216 -32.53 -11.69 5.41
N THR A 217 -33.82 -11.70 5.06
CA THR A 217 -34.66 -12.90 4.97
C THR A 217 -34.16 -13.89 3.92
N MET A 218 -33.51 -13.43 2.84
CA MET A 218 -32.93 -14.30 1.80
C MET A 218 -31.77 -15.17 2.31
N ARG A 219 -31.19 -14.88 3.48
CA ARG A 219 -30.17 -15.75 4.10
C ARG A 219 -30.78 -16.99 4.78
N PHE A 220 -32.06 -16.93 5.13
CA PHE A 220 -32.76 -17.96 5.91
C PHE A 220 -33.85 -18.66 5.10
N ASP A 221 -34.17 -18.15 3.90
CA ASP A 221 -35.20 -18.71 3.05
C ASP A 221 -34.72 -20.02 2.42
N ASP A 222 -35.59 -21.03 2.46
CA ASP A 222 -35.34 -22.32 1.82
C ASP A 222 -35.76 -22.22 0.35
N PHE A 223 -34.87 -22.59 -0.58
CA PHE A 223 -35.15 -22.55 -2.02
C PHE A 223 -36.18 -23.61 -2.47
N GLY A 224 -36.78 -24.36 -1.53
CA GLY A 224 -37.77 -25.42 -1.81
C GLY A 224 -39.00 -25.01 -2.63
N ASN A 225 -39.40 -23.73 -2.62
CA ASN A 225 -40.50 -23.19 -3.46
C ASN A 225 -40.02 -22.35 -4.66
N SER A 226 -38.71 -22.35 -4.96
CA SER A 226 -38.16 -21.59 -6.08
C SER A 226 -38.29 -22.36 -7.39
N ALA A 227 -38.70 -21.68 -8.47
CA ALA A 227 -38.75 -22.26 -9.83
C ALA A 227 -37.37 -22.74 -10.37
N PHE A 228 -36.28 -22.45 -9.64
CA PHE A 228 -34.91 -22.81 -9.97
C PHE A 228 -34.47 -24.17 -9.39
N VAL A 229 -35.17 -24.72 -8.39
CA VAL A 229 -34.83 -26.00 -7.76
C VAL A 229 -35.93 -27.02 -8.08
N ILE A 230 -35.66 -27.90 -9.03
CA ILE A 230 -36.50 -29.08 -9.27
C ILE A 230 -36.05 -30.14 -8.25
N ASN A 231 -36.88 -30.39 -7.23
CA ASN A 231 -36.68 -31.55 -6.36
C ASN A 231 -36.87 -32.83 -7.19
N LEU A 232 -35.76 -33.46 -7.57
CA LEU A 232 -35.75 -34.70 -8.37
C LEU A 232 -36.28 -35.91 -7.58
N GLN A 233 -36.55 -35.74 -6.29
CA GLN A 233 -37.15 -36.74 -5.43
C GLN A 233 -38.46 -36.15 -4.87
N PRO A 234 -39.63 -36.60 -5.34
CA PRO A 234 -40.87 -36.26 -4.68
C PRO A 234 -40.80 -36.89 -3.28
N ASN A 235 -40.93 -36.04 -2.27
CA ASN A 235 -41.01 -36.50 -0.89
C ASN A 235 -42.42 -37.09 -0.66
N ASP A 236 -42.68 -38.23 -1.29
CA ASP A 236 -43.89 -39.04 -1.10
C ASP A 236 -43.78 -39.88 0.19
N GLY A 237 -43.17 -39.28 1.22
CA GLY A 237 -42.94 -39.86 2.53
C GLY A 237 -43.86 -39.25 3.57
N ALA A 238 -45.13 -39.69 3.56
CA ALA A 238 -46.05 -39.69 4.70
C ALA A 238 -46.47 -38.32 5.28
N SER A 239 -47.52 -37.76 4.67
CA SER A 239 -48.65 -37.25 5.45
C SER A 239 -49.21 -38.38 6.34
N SER A 240 -48.78 -38.47 7.60
CA SER A 240 -49.57 -39.08 8.69
C SER A 240 -48.86 -38.93 10.05
N ARG A 241 -49.35 -37.97 10.85
CA ARG A 241 -49.25 -37.72 12.31
C ARG A 241 -49.26 -36.19 12.46
N GLY A 242 -50.27 -35.49 12.95
CA GLY A 242 -51.34 -35.84 13.88
C GLY A 242 -51.29 -34.79 15.00
N VAL A 243 -52.16 -33.77 14.90
CA VAL A 243 -52.37 -32.60 15.80
C VAL A 243 -51.25 -31.58 15.84
#